data_AF-A0AAD8NEG6-F1
#
_entry.id   AF-A0AAD8NEG6-F1
#
_cell.length_a   1.000
_cell.length_b   1.000
_cell.length_c   1.000
_cell.angle_alpha   90.00
_cell.angle_beta   90.00
_cell.angle_gamma   90.00
#
_symmetry.space_group_name_H-M   'P 1'
#
loop_
_entity.id
_entity.type
_entity.pdbx_description
1 polymer ?
#
loop_
_entity_poly.entity_id
_entity_poly.type
_entity_poly.pdbx_seq_one_letter_code
_entity_poly.pdbx_strand_id
1 'polypeptide(L)'
;MANAKALSHSSSLVTTRALAPLPENINLKRKRDESSLVESSQGDDEEDEEECKEEVEKKIVELQKIVPGGESLENVDNLFEETAGYILDLQNQIKGLRVLASFFELLDKQKTKLGA
;
A
#
# COMPACT_ATOMS: atom_id res chain seq x y z
N MET A 1 -54.66 -20.80 -15.32
CA MET A 1 -53.77 -21.61 -14.46
C MET A 1 -52.35 -21.43 -14.96
N ALA A 2 -51.47 -20.88 -14.13
CA ALA A 2 -50.15 -20.38 -14.49
C ALA A 2 -49.12 -21.52 -14.63
N ASN A 3 -48.37 -21.52 -15.74
CA ASN A 3 -47.21 -22.39 -15.94
C ASN A 3 -45.96 -21.69 -15.39
N ALA A 4 -45.38 -22.21 -14.30
CA ALA A 4 -44.11 -21.72 -13.77
C ALA A 4 -42.94 -22.37 -14.52
N LYS A 5 -42.23 -21.55 -15.30
CA LYS A 5 -40.92 -21.86 -15.89
C LYS A 5 -39.89 -21.94 -14.75
N ALA A 6 -39.29 -23.11 -14.54
CA ALA A 6 -38.08 -23.22 -13.72
C ALA A 6 -36.89 -22.66 -14.51
N LEU A 7 -36.37 -21.52 -14.07
CA LEU A 7 -35.25 -20.81 -14.65
C LEU A 7 -33.95 -21.48 -14.20
N SER A 8 -33.21 -22.02 -15.18
CA SER A 8 -31.88 -22.59 -15.03
C SER A 8 -30.87 -21.51 -14.67
N HIS A 9 -30.31 -21.55 -13.46
CA HIS A 9 -29.14 -20.75 -13.09
C HIS A 9 -27.91 -21.66 -13.01
N SER A 10 -27.09 -21.63 -14.06
CA SER A 10 -25.73 -22.17 -14.03
C SER A 10 -24.83 -21.20 -13.27
N SER A 11 -24.51 -21.50 -12.02
CA SER A 11 -23.42 -20.84 -11.30
C SER A 11 -22.14 -21.65 -11.50
N SER A 12 -21.19 -21.06 -12.22
CA SER A 12 -19.91 -21.68 -12.58
C SER A 12 -18.78 -20.73 -12.20
N LEU A 13 -17.76 -21.32 -11.58
CA LEU A 13 -16.41 -20.81 -11.25
C LEU A 13 -16.24 -20.17 -9.87
N VAL A 14 -16.02 -21.03 -8.86
CA VAL A 14 -15.16 -20.70 -7.71
C VAL A 14 -13.77 -21.25 -8.01
N THR A 15 -12.83 -20.38 -8.38
CA THR A 15 -11.40 -20.72 -8.50
C THR A 15 -10.73 -20.38 -7.17
N THR A 16 -10.58 -21.35 -6.28
CA THR A 16 -9.67 -21.21 -5.12
C THR A 16 -8.24 -21.33 -5.63
N ARG A 17 -7.56 -20.20 -5.82
CA ARG A 17 -6.12 -20.18 -6.05
C ARG A 17 -5.43 -20.67 -4.77
N ALA A 18 -4.83 -21.86 -4.86
CA ALA A 18 -4.06 -22.48 -3.79
C ALA A 18 -2.93 -21.56 -3.31
N LEU A 19 -2.83 -21.37 -1.99
CA LEU A 19 -1.71 -20.73 -1.34
C LEU A 19 -0.46 -21.61 -1.55
N ALA A 20 0.63 -21.01 -2.03
CA ALA A 20 1.90 -21.70 -2.16
C ALA A 20 2.41 -22.17 -0.77
N PRO A 21 3.06 -23.35 -0.66
CA PRO A 21 3.67 -23.79 0.60
C PRO A 21 4.79 -22.85 1.03
N LEU A 22 4.84 -22.50 2.32
CA LEU A 22 5.96 -21.77 2.90
C LEU A 22 7.26 -22.61 2.83
N PRO A 23 8.43 -21.98 2.64
CA PRO A 23 9.71 -22.69 2.65
C PRO A 23 10.08 -23.22 4.05
N GLU A 24 10.36 -24.52 4.12
CA GLU A 24 10.90 -25.23 5.29
C GLU A 24 12.41 -24.97 5.42
N ASN A 25 12.84 -23.98 6.23
CA ASN A 25 14.18 -23.94 6.88
C ASN A 25 14.52 -22.58 7.54
N ILE A 26 13.87 -22.25 8.66
CA ILE A 26 14.40 -21.25 9.60
C ILE A 26 15.09 -21.94 10.78
N ASN A 27 16.42 -22.01 10.74
CA ASN A 27 17.25 -22.50 11.85
C ASN A 27 17.36 -21.42 12.95
N LEU A 28 16.43 -21.44 13.90
CA LEU A 28 16.47 -20.61 15.11
C LEU A 28 17.48 -21.18 16.12
N LYS A 29 18.75 -20.77 16.04
CA LYS A 29 19.73 -21.00 17.12
C LYS A 29 19.44 -20.03 18.27
N ARG A 30 18.61 -20.47 19.21
CA ARG A 30 18.47 -19.87 20.55
C ARG A 30 19.81 -19.96 21.30
N LYS A 31 20.48 -18.82 21.51
CA LYS A 31 21.41 -18.67 22.63
C LYS A 31 20.70 -17.89 23.72
N ARG A 32 20.38 -18.59 24.83
CA ARG A 32 20.08 -17.96 26.11
C ARG A 32 21.38 -17.36 26.61
N ASP A 33 21.41 -16.05 26.82
CA ASP A 33 22.26 -15.47 27.85
C ASP A 33 21.31 -14.99 28.95
N GLU A 34 21.48 -15.58 30.11
CA GLU A 34 20.72 -15.34 31.33
C GLU A 34 21.61 -14.47 32.23
N SER A 35 21.21 -13.23 32.43
CA SER A 35 21.61 -12.40 33.56
C SER A 35 20.59 -11.27 33.64
N SER A 36 19.43 -11.52 34.25
CA SER A 36 19.17 -11.13 35.65
C SER A 36 19.35 -9.63 35.87
N LEU A 37 18.25 -8.88 35.89
CA LEU A 37 17.79 -8.21 37.12
C LEU A 37 16.40 -7.63 36.86
N VAL A 38 15.52 -7.92 37.79
CA VAL A 38 14.21 -7.31 37.95
C VAL A 38 14.37 -5.83 38.30
N GLU A 39 13.71 -4.96 37.54
CA GLU A 39 13.12 -3.75 38.11
C GLU A 39 11.78 -3.54 37.42
N SER A 40 10.71 -3.83 38.18
CA SER A 40 9.39 -3.34 37.89
C SER A 40 9.40 -1.83 38.16
N SER A 41 9.72 -1.03 37.15
CA SER A 41 9.36 0.40 37.17
C SER A 41 7.89 0.51 36.81
N GLN A 42 7.07 0.39 37.84
CA GLN A 42 5.68 0.78 37.83
C GLN A 42 5.67 2.30 37.98
N GLY A 43 5.70 3.02 36.87
CA GLY A 43 5.65 4.48 36.82
C GLY A 43 6.54 5.09 35.73
N ASP A 44 6.16 4.90 34.46
CA ASP A 44 6.60 5.76 33.32
C ASP A 44 5.75 5.57 32.04
N ASP A 45 4.70 4.75 32.06
CA ASP A 45 3.88 4.47 30.85
C ASP A 45 3.18 5.72 30.25
N GLU A 46 2.99 6.79 31.03
CA GLU A 46 2.28 8.00 30.54
C GLU A 46 3.17 8.93 29.70
N GLU A 47 4.48 9.01 29.98
CA GLU A 47 5.39 9.89 29.22
C GLU A 47 5.72 9.29 27.84
N ASP A 48 5.90 7.97 27.77
CA ASP A 48 6.18 7.24 26.52
C ASP A 48 4.98 7.24 25.56
N GLU A 49 3.74 7.18 26.08
CA GLU A 49 2.51 7.21 25.26
C GLU A 49 2.28 8.60 24.61
N GLU A 50 2.56 9.68 25.34
CA GLU A 50 2.38 11.04 24.82
C GLU A 50 3.43 11.40 23.76
N GLU A 51 4.69 10.98 23.93
CA GLU A 51 5.73 11.16 22.90
C GLU A 51 5.33 10.47 21.58
N CYS A 52 4.84 9.23 21.66
CA CYS A 52 4.36 8.49 20.48
C CYS A 52 3.24 9.23 19.75
N LYS A 53 2.33 9.86 20.49
CA LYS A 53 1.19 10.57 19.92
C LYS A 53 1.61 11.87 19.24
N GLU A 54 2.51 12.65 19.85
CA GLU A 54 3.07 13.87 19.24
C GLU A 54 3.78 13.56 17.91
N GLU A 55 4.55 12.47 17.84
CA GLU A 55 5.18 12.05 16.60
C GLU A 55 4.19 11.70 15.50
N VAL A 56 3.10 11.02 15.85
CA VAL A 56 2.04 10.65 14.89
C VAL A 56 1.35 11.91 14.38
N GLU A 57 0.99 12.85 15.25
CA GLU A 57 0.36 14.12 14.85
C GLU A 57 1.27 14.92 13.91
N LYS A 58 2.57 14.98 14.20
CA LYS A 58 3.54 15.63 13.28
C LYS A 58 3.57 14.96 11.90
N LYS A 59 3.54 13.63 11.84
CA LYS A 59 3.49 12.89 10.56
C LYS A 59 2.18 13.14 9.82
N ILE A 60 1.05 13.26 10.51
CA ILE A 60 -0.23 13.62 9.91
C ILE A 60 -0.16 15.03 9.30
N VAL A 61 0.41 16.01 10.00
CA VAL A 61 0.58 17.38 9.48
C VAL A 61 1.51 17.40 8.25
N GLU A 62 2.59 16.64 8.26
CA GLU A 62 3.47 16.51 7.09
C GLU A 62 2.75 15.88 5.90
N LEU A 63 1.89 14.88 6.15
CA LEU A 63 1.10 14.21 5.12
C LEU A 63 0.04 15.16 4.53
N GLN A 64 -0.67 15.92 5.35
CA GLN A 64 -1.67 16.90 4.90
C GLN A 64 -1.11 17.95 3.93
N LYS A 65 0.15 18.36 4.12
CA LYS A 65 0.83 19.34 3.26
C LYS A 65 1.14 18.82 1.86
N ILE A 66 1.34 17.50 1.70
CA ILE A 66 1.71 16.91 0.41
C ILE A 66 0.52 16.31 -0.33
N VAL A 67 -0.55 15.94 0.39
CA VAL A 67 -1.77 15.39 -0.20
C VAL A 67 -2.62 16.53 -0.73
N PRO A 68 -3.05 16.50 -2.01
CA PRO A 68 -3.95 17.51 -2.56
C PRO A 68 -5.23 17.62 -1.72
N GLY A 69 -5.53 18.82 -1.23
CA GLY A 69 -6.69 19.06 -0.35
C GLY A 69 -6.51 18.59 1.10
N GLY A 70 -5.35 18.04 1.47
CA GLY A 70 -5.10 17.46 2.79
C GLY A 70 -5.20 18.46 3.96
N GLU A 71 -4.79 19.72 3.76
CA GLU A 71 -4.91 20.77 4.78
C GLU A 71 -6.36 21.11 5.16
N SER A 72 -7.33 20.73 4.32
CA SER A 72 -8.76 20.97 4.55
C SER A 72 -9.49 19.76 5.15
N LEU A 73 -8.80 18.64 5.38
CA LEU A 73 -9.40 17.41 5.90
C LEU A 73 -9.33 17.37 7.43
N GLU A 74 -10.51 17.36 8.07
CA GLU A 74 -10.65 17.28 9.52
C GLU A 74 -10.46 15.85 10.08
N ASN A 75 -10.66 14.81 9.25
CA ASN A 75 -10.54 13.41 9.65
C ASN A 75 -9.34 12.73 8.95
N VAL A 76 -8.55 12.01 9.74
CA VAL A 76 -7.43 11.17 9.33
C VAL A 76 -7.82 10.06 8.34
N ASP A 77 -9.01 9.46 8.47
CA ASP A 77 -9.46 8.39 7.57
C ASP A 77 -9.59 8.90 6.12
N ASN A 78 -10.20 10.08 5.95
CA ASN A 78 -10.33 10.72 4.64
C ASN A 78 -8.96 11.15 4.10
N LEU A 79 -8.04 11.59 4.97
CA LEU A 79 -6.67 11.89 4.57
C LEU A 79 -5.98 10.67 4.00
N PHE A 80 -6.17 9.48 4.58
CA PHE A 80 -5.58 8.25 4.04
C PHE A 80 -6.21 7.80 2.73
N GLU A 81 -7.53 7.96 2.56
CA GLU A 81 -8.19 7.66 1.29
C GLU A 81 -7.68 8.57 0.16
N GLU A 82 -7.61 9.87 0.41
CA GLU A 82 -7.02 10.84 -0.54
C GLU A 82 -5.54 10.57 -0.80
N THR A 83 -4.79 10.17 0.23
CA THR A 83 -3.38 9.76 0.08
C THR A 83 -3.26 8.55 -0.85
N ALA A 84 -4.10 7.53 -0.67
CA ALA A 84 -4.09 6.34 -1.51
C ALA A 84 -4.43 6.69 -2.96
N GLY A 85 -5.44 7.54 -3.17
CA GLY A 85 -5.80 8.07 -4.48
C GLY A 85 -4.65 8.84 -5.13
N TYR A 86 -4.04 9.77 -4.39
CA TYR A 86 -2.94 10.58 -4.91
C TYR A 86 -1.71 9.75 -5.28
N ILE A 87 -1.34 8.75 -4.48
CA ILE A 87 -0.25 7.82 -4.81
C ILE A 87 -0.55 7.07 -6.12
N LEU A 88 -1.79 6.60 -6.30
CA LEU A 88 -2.18 5.90 -7.52
C LEU A 88 -2.12 6.82 -8.74
N ASP A 89 -2.56 8.06 -8.60
CA ASP A 89 -2.50 9.07 -9.67
C ASP A 89 -1.06 9.40 -10.06
N LEU A 90 -0.18 9.63 -9.09
CA LEU A 90 1.25 9.84 -9.35
C LEU A 90 1.86 8.65 -10.11
N GLN A 91 1.53 7.42 -9.71
CA GLN A 91 1.99 6.23 -10.42
C GLN A 91 1.47 6.18 -11.86
N ASN A 92 0.22 6.54 -12.09
CA ASN A 92 -0.38 6.55 -13.43
C ASN A 92 0.24 7.64 -14.31
N GLN A 93 0.52 8.82 -13.77
CA GLN A 93 1.23 9.90 -14.47
C GLN A 93 2.62 9.43 -14.92
N ILE A 94 3.40 8.81 -14.03
CA ILE A 94 4.73 8.28 -14.36
C ILE A 94 4.65 7.20 -15.45
N LYS A 95 3.68 6.28 -15.35
CA LYS A 95 3.46 5.24 -16.38
C LYS A 95 3.15 5.86 -17.74
N GLY A 96 2.26 6.85 -17.78
CA GLY A 96 1.91 7.58 -19.01
C GLY A 96 3.11 8.28 -19.64
N LEU A 97 3.86 9.03 -18.85
CA LEU A 97 5.07 9.71 -19.32
C LEU A 97 6.12 8.73 -19.85
N ARG A 98 6.27 7.56 -19.23
CA ARG A 98 7.18 6.51 -19.71
C ARG A 98 6.77 5.97 -21.08
N VAL A 99 5.47 5.72 -21.28
CA VAL A 99 4.94 5.29 -22.59
C VAL A 99 5.20 6.34 -23.66
N LEU A 100 4.95 7.61 -23.36
CA LEU A 100 5.22 8.72 -24.27
C LEU A 100 6.72 8.85 -24.59
N ALA A 101 7.59 8.75 -23.59
CA ALA A 101 9.03 8.79 -23.78
C ALA A 101 9.50 7.64 -24.70
N SER A 102 9.05 6.41 -24.45
CA SER A 102 9.36 5.26 -25.30
C SER A 102 8.83 5.42 -26.74
N PHE A 103 7.67 6.06 -26.91
CA PHE A 103 7.13 6.37 -28.23
C PHE A 103 8.02 7.35 -29.00
N PHE A 104 8.47 8.43 -28.36
CA PHE A 104 9.40 9.39 -28.98
C PHE A 104 10.74 8.75 -29.33
N GLU A 105 11.31 7.94 -28.44
CA GLU A 105 12.54 7.19 -28.74
C GLU A 105 12.39 6.26 -29.96
N LEU A 106 11.20 5.67 -30.13
CA LEU A 106 10.92 4.84 -31.31
C LEU A 106 10.81 5.67 -32.58
N LEU A 107 10.14 6.83 -32.53
CA LEU A 107 10.03 7.74 -33.68
C LEU A 107 11.40 8.22 -34.14
N ASP A 108 12.30 8.55 -33.21
CA ASP A 108 13.65 9.01 -33.54
C ASP A 108 14.46 7.90 -34.22
N LYS A 109 14.30 6.64 -33.78
CA LYS A 109 14.90 5.46 -34.43
C LYS A 109 14.30 5.15 -35.80
N GLN A 110 13.08 5.62 -36.10
CA GLN A 110 12.48 5.46 -37.43
C GLN A 110 12.94 6.56 -38.39
N LYS A 111 13.11 7.81 -37.92
CA LYS A 111 13.65 8.90 -38.74
C LYS A 111 15.04 8.59 -39.28
N THR A 112 15.89 7.92 -38.51
CA THR A 112 17.24 7.52 -38.96
C THR A 112 17.25 6.37 -39.98
N LYS A 113 16.12 5.70 -40.23
CA LYS A 113 16.01 4.56 -41.18
C LYS A 113 15.48 4.97 -42.56
N LEU A 114 14.91 6.16 -42.73
CA LEU A 114 14.31 6.61 -44.00
C LEU A 114 15.22 7.57 -44.80
N GLY A 115 16.51 7.63 -44.49
CA GLY A 115 17.47 8.56 -45.07
C GLY A 115 18.78 7.92 -45.56
N ALA A 116 18.76 6.65 -45.93
CA ALA A 116 19.87 5.95 -46.59
C ALA A 116 19.46 5.50 -48.00
#